data_AF-A0A7C5W8S9-F1
#
_entry.id   AF-A0A7C5W8S9-F1
#
_cell.length_a   1.000
_cell.length_b   1.000
_cell.length_c   1.000
_cell.angle_alpha   90.00
_cell.angle_beta   90.00
_cell.angle_gamma   90.00
#
_symmetry.space_group_name_H-M   'P 1'
#
loop_
_entity.id
_entity.type
_entity.pdbx_description
1 polymer ?
#
loop_
_entity_poly.entity_id
_entity_poly.type
_entity_poly.pdbx_seq_one_letter_code
_entity_poly.pdbx_strand_id
1 'polypeptide(L)'
;GQALAGATGARYEVAAAQPSDEGQYWCVIRNVCGQEQTATVTVSVVELPRLVQDVPAEVRVDQGQPLVLEVQARGEGLQYQWYKDGQALAGATGARYEVAAAQPSDSGRYWCVVWNECDTVQSGQAVVSVVVGVAEGRGGEVLEVVPQPALGGVMEIRLRVEGQGVVVVREVTGRQVWRGQVYGGGVVRVEGLSSGVYLVQLEQAGRVIGQQQVVVVR
;
A
#
# COMPACT_ATOMS: atom_id res chain seq x y z
N GLY A 1 -42.04 -2.50 -28.59
CA GLY A 1 -40.60 -2.37 -28.89
C GLY A 1 -40.42 -1.98 -30.34
N GLN A 2 -39.29 -1.38 -30.67
CA GLN A 2 -38.91 -1.03 -32.04
C GLN A 2 -38.04 -2.13 -32.63
N ALA A 3 -38.21 -2.45 -33.91
CA ALA A 3 -37.35 -3.42 -34.59
C ALA A 3 -35.92 -2.88 -34.71
N LEU A 4 -34.94 -3.71 -34.37
CA LEU A 4 -33.52 -3.39 -34.56
C LEU A 4 -33.17 -3.48 -36.04
N ALA A 5 -32.62 -2.40 -36.60
CA ALA A 5 -32.27 -2.35 -38.01
C ALA A 5 -31.24 -3.43 -38.37
N GLY A 6 -31.52 -4.22 -39.42
CA GLY A 6 -30.63 -5.29 -39.89
C GLY A 6 -30.71 -6.61 -39.12
N ALA A 7 -31.42 -6.67 -37.99
CA ALA A 7 -31.60 -7.89 -37.19
C ALA A 7 -32.66 -8.84 -37.79
N THR A 8 -32.40 -9.37 -38.99
CA THR A 8 -33.33 -10.28 -39.72
C THR A 8 -32.87 -11.74 -39.76
N GLY A 9 -31.67 -12.02 -39.26
CA GLY A 9 -31.14 -13.38 -39.12
C GLY A 9 -31.50 -14.03 -37.79
N ALA A 10 -31.15 -15.31 -37.65
CA ALA A 10 -31.31 -16.06 -36.40
C ALA A 10 -30.31 -15.62 -35.30
N ARG A 11 -29.36 -14.74 -35.61
CA ARG A 11 -28.36 -14.19 -34.70
C ARG A 11 -28.27 -12.68 -34.88
N TYR A 12 -28.27 -11.96 -33.76
CA TYR A 12 -27.91 -10.55 -33.66
C TYR A 12 -26.73 -10.44 -32.70
N GLU A 13 -25.72 -9.66 -33.08
CA GLU A 13 -24.47 -9.54 -32.32
C GLU A 13 -24.08 -8.07 -32.20
N VAL A 14 -23.69 -7.68 -30.97
CA VAL A 14 -23.15 -6.36 -30.66
C VAL A 14 -21.69 -6.56 -30.29
N ALA A 15 -20.79 -6.06 -31.12
CA ALA A 15 -19.35 -6.30 -30.95
C ALA A 15 -18.75 -5.51 -29.77
N ALA A 16 -19.32 -4.35 -29.44
CA ALA A 16 -18.89 -3.50 -28.33
C ALA A 16 -20.12 -2.89 -27.68
N ALA A 17 -20.64 -3.57 -26.65
CA ALA A 17 -21.82 -3.12 -25.93
C ALA A 17 -21.62 -1.70 -25.36
N GLN A 18 -22.62 -0.86 -25.55
CA GLN A 18 -22.70 0.50 -25.00
C GLN A 18 -23.88 0.57 -24.03
N PRO A 19 -23.91 1.58 -23.13
CA PRO A 19 -25.06 1.77 -22.23
C PRO A 19 -26.41 1.88 -22.96
N SER A 20 -26.43 2.33 -24.22
CA SER A 20 -27.63 2.38 -25.05
C SER A 20 -28.17 1.02 -25.48
N ASP A 21 -27.38 -0.04 -25.35
CA ASP A 21 -27.78 -1.41 -25.68
C ASP A 21 -28.46 -2.11 -24.49
N GLU A 22 -28.52 -1.48 -23.32
CA GLU A 22 -29.28 -2.00 -22.18
C GLU A 22 -30.78 -2.00 -22.48
N GLY A 23 -31.46 -3.10 -22.13
CA GLY A 23 -32.91 -3.20 -22.30
C GLY A 23 -33.44 -4.62 -22.45
N GLN A 24 -34.69 -4.68 -22.88
CA GLN A 24 -35.39 -5.95 -23.10
C GLN A 24 -35.43 -6.30 -24.58
N TYR A 25 -35.03 -7.53 -24.88
CA TYR A 25 -34.91 -8.06 -26.24
C TYR A 25 -35.81 -9.28 -26.40
N TRP A 26 -36.45 -9.38 -27.56
CA TRP A 26 -37.17 -10.56 -28.00
C TRP A 26 -37.07 -10.66 -29.52
N CYS A 27 -37.18 -11.87 -30.05
CA CYS A 27 -37.25 -12.10 -31.49
C CYS A 27 -38.71 -12.34 -31.90
N VAL A 28 -39.07 -11.87 -33.09
CA VAL A 28 -40.34 -12.18 -33.73
C VAL A 28 -40.05 -13.05 -34.96
N ILE A 29 -40.56 -14.28 -34.94
CA ILE A 29 -40.45 -15.25 -36.02
C ILE A 29 -41.72 -15.14 -36.84
N ARG A 30 -41.61 -14.92 -38.16
CA ARG A 30 -42.76 -14.71 -39.04
C ARG A 30 -42.67 -15.56 -40.30
N ASN A 31 -43.80 -16.12 -40.70
CA ASN A 31 -43.98 -16.75 -42.01
C ASN A 31 -45.32 -16.30 -42.64
N VAL A 32 -45.71 -16.89 -43.77
CA VAL A 32 -46.96 -16.57 -44.46
C VAL A 32 -48.22 -16.92 -43.66
N CYS A 33 -48.11 -17.83 -42.70
CA CYS A 33 -49.23 -18.31 -41.88
C CYS A 33 -49.40 -17.52 -40.57
N GLY A 34 -48.39 -16.77 -40.13
CA GLY A 34 -48.46 -16.02 -38.87
C GLY A 34 -47.12 -15.53 -38.34
N GLN A 35 -47.14 -15.13 -37.07
CA GLN A 35 -45.97 -14.67 -36.33
C GLN A 35 -46.00 -15.21 -34.89
N GLU A 36 -44.83 -15.45 -34.32
CA GLU A 36 -44.62 -15.86 -32.94
C GLU A 36 -43.50 -15.03 -32.31
N GLN A 37 -43.58 -14.78 -31.01
CA GLN A 37 -42.58 -14.03 -30.26
C GLN A 37 -41.87 -14.96 -29.26
N THR A 38 -40.55 -14.84 -29.16
CA THR A 38 -39.76 -15.56 -28.16
C THR A 38 -39.97 -15.00 -26.76
N ALA A 39 -39.50 -15.73 -25.74
CA ALA A 39 -39.36 -15.15 -24.41
C ALA A 39 -38.50 -13.87 -24.45
N THR A 40 -38.84 -12.92 -23.58
CA THR A 40 -38.09 -11.69 -23.39
C THR A 40 -36.85 -11.95 -22.56
N VAL A 41 -35.70 -11.43 -23.01
CA VAL A 41 -34.43 -11.42 -22.29
C VAL A 41 -34.10 -10.00 -21.87
N THR A 42 -33.64 -9.82 -20.63
CA THR A 42 -33.12 -8.54 -20.15
C THR A 42 -31.60 -8.54 -20.30
N VAL A 43 -31.06 -7.50 -20.93
CA VAL A 43 -29.63 -7.27 -21.11
C VAL A 43 -29.25 -6.03 -20.30
N SER A 44 -28.24 -6.16 -19.44
CA SER A 44 -27.58 -5.06 -18.72
C SER A 44 -26.20 -4.80 -19.29
N VAL A 45 -25.73 -3.55 -19.23
CA VAL A 45 -24.38 -3.17 -19.67
C VAL A 45 -23.68 -2.50 -18.50
N VAL A 46 -22.60 -3.13 -18.00
CA VAL A 46 -21.91 -2.70 -16.78
C VAL A 46 -20.55 -2.09 -17.12
N GLU A 47 -20.26 -0.93 -16.54
CA GLU A 47 -18.95 -0.29 -16.70
C GLU A 47 -17.85 -1.14 -16.03
N LEU A 48 -16.83 -1.51 -16.81
CA LEU A 48 -15.71 -2.33 -16.33
C LEU A 48 -14.87 -1.61 -15.26
N PRO A 49 -14.32 -2.35 -14.28
CA PRO A 49 -13.42 -1.80 -13.28
C PRO A 49 -12.12 -1.30 -13.92
N ARG A 50 -11.72 -0.08 -13.58
CA ARG A 50 -10.45 0.52 -14.02
C ARG A 50 -9.83 1.34 -12.91
N LEU A 51 -8.56 1.09 -12.60
CA LEU A 51 -7.78 1.94 -11.70
C LEU A 51 -7.50 3.31 -12.35
N VAL A 52 -7.80 4.36 -11.60
CA VAL A 52 -7.52 5.76 -11.93
C VAL A 52 -6.36 6.29 -11.07
N GLN A 53 -6.23 5.78 -9.85
CA GLN A 53 -5.09 6.00 -8.97
C GLN A 53 -4.65 4.68 -8.37
N ASP A 54 -3.36 4.37 -8.54
CA ASP A 54 -2.72 3.18 -7.99
C ASP A 54 -2.13 3.48 -6.60
N VAL A 55 -1.74 2.44 -5.88
CA VAL A 55 -0.99 2.56 -4.63
C VAL A 55 0.41 3.13 -4.89
N PRO A 56 1.00 3.87 -3.92
CA PRO A 56 2.40 4.27 -4.00
C PRO A 56 3.32 3.05 -3.96
N ALA A 57 4.45 3.11 -4.67
CA ALA A 57 5.42 2.01 -4.72
C ALA A 57 6.10 1.74 -3.36
N GLU A 58 6.35 2.78 -2.57
CA GLU A 58 6.94 2.69 -1.23
C GLU A 58 6.18 3.59 -0.25
N VAL A 59 5.99 3.10 0.97
CA VAL A 59 5.37 3.87 2.07
C VAL A 59 6.21 3.66 3.32
N ARG A 60 6.56 4.78 3.96
CA ARG A 60 7.27 4.76 5.25
C ARG A 60 6.42 5.42 6.30
N VAL A 61 6.25 4.75 7.42
CA VAL A 61 5.42 5.21 8.53
C VAL A 61 6.17 5.01 9.82
N ASP A 62 6.14 5.98 10.72
CA ASP A 62 6.71 5.82 12.04
C ASP A 62 5.78 4.98 12.93
N GLN A 63 6.35 4.17 13.81
CA GLN A 63 5.56 3.36 14.74
C GLN A 63 4.58 4.23 15.53
N GLY A 64 3.32 3.78 15.60
CA GLY A 64 2.24 4.49 16.26
C GLY A 64 1.56 5.57 15.42
N GLN A 65 2.11 5.94 14.27
CA GLN A 65 1.43 6.80 13.29
C GLN A 65 0.45 5.99 12.43
N PRO A 66 -0.57 6.64 11.84
CA PRO A 66 -1.51 5.96 10.97
C PRO A 66 -0.85 5.57 9.64
N LEU A 67 -1.02 4.30 9.23
CA LEU A 67 -0.71 3.82 7.89
C LEU A 67 -2.00 3.85 7.07
N VAL A 68 -1.96 4.55 5.93
CA VAL A 68 -3.09 4.64 4.99
C VAL A 68 -2.64 4.19 3.61
N LEU A 69 -3.38 3.26 3.02
CA LEU A 69 -3.25 2.85 1.63
C LEU A 69 -4.60 3.06 0.95
N GLU A 70 -4.59 3.61 -0.26
CA GLU A 70 -5.81 3.94 -0.99
C GLU A 70 -5.61 3.70 -2.48
N VAL A 71 -6.67 3.21 -3.13
CA VAL A 71 -6.79 3.14 -4.59
C VAL A 71 -8.03 3.93 -5.02
N GLN A 72 -8.00 4.49 -6.23
CA GLN A 72 -9.21 5.04 -6.85
C GLN A 72 -9.52 4.26 -8.11
N ALA A 73 -10.76 3.78 -8.22
CA ALA A 73 -11.23 3.03 -9.37
C ALA A 73 -12.54 3.62 -9.93
N ARG A 74 -12.76 3.43 -11.23
CA ARG A 74 -14.03 3.63 -11.93
C ARG A 74 -14.63 2.29 -12.31
N GLY A 75 -15.93 2.26 -12.51
CA GLY A 75 -16.72 1.07 -12.80
C GLY A 75 -17.96 1.00 -11.92
N GLU A 76 -18.85 0.09 -12.25
CA GLU A 76 -20.12 -0.08 -11.55
C GLU A 76 -20.08 -1.30 -10.62
N GLY A 77 -20.68 -1.18 -9.43
CA GLY A 77 -20.79 -2.28 -8.47
C GLY A 77 -19.45 -2.78 -7.91
N LEU A 78 -18.45 -1.89 -7.80
CA LEU A 78 -17.09 -2.25 -7.44
C LEU A 78 -16.97 -2.89 -6.04
N GLN A 79 -16.22 -3.97 -5.97
CA GLN A 79 -15.80 -4.66 -4.75
C GLN A 79 -14.27 -4.61 -4.64
N TYR A 80 -13.77 -4.63 -3.40
CA TYR A 80 -12.35 -4.48 -3.09
C TYR A 80 -11.89 -5.57 -2.13
N GLN A 81 -10.62 -5.94 -2.22
CA GLN A 81 -9.94 -6.78 -1.23
C GLN A 81 -8.46 -6.40 -1.17
N TRP A 82 -8.00 -6.04 0.03
CA TRP A 82 -6.58 -5.81 0.27
C TRP A 82 -5.84 -7.08 0.64
N TYR A 83 -4.59 -7.15 0.21
CA TYR A 83 -3.68 -8.25 0.47
C TYR A 83 -2.39 -7.72 1.08
N LYS A 84 -1.79 -8.55 1.92
CA LYS A 84 -0.46 -8.37 2.47
C LYS A 84 0.34 -9.66 2.33
N ASP A 85 1.52 -9.59 1.71
CA ASP A 85 2.48 -10.70 1.66
C ASP A 85 1.87 -12.04 1.21
N GLY A 86 0.89 -11.99 0.29
CA GLY A 86 0.23 -13.16 -0.28
C GLY A 86 -1.09 -13.56 0.40
N GLN A 87 -1.48 -12.88 1.48
CA GLN A 87 -2.69 -13.20 2.24
C GLN A 87 -3.71 -12.08 2.19
N ALA A 88 -4.98 -12.45 2.06
CA ALA A 88 -6.08 -11.48 2.14
C ALA A 88 -6.20 -10.93 3.58
N LEU A 89 -6.28 -9.61 3.69
CA LEU A 89 -6.53 -8.94 4.96
C LEU A 89 -8.02 -9.01 5.28
N ALA A 90 -8.37 -9.68 6.39
CA ALA A 90 -9.75 -9.86 6.79
C ALA A 90 -10.46 -8.52 7.01
N GLY A 91 -11.63 -8.33 6.38
CA GLY A 91 -12.44 -7.12 6.50
C GLY A 91 -11.93 -5.89 5.73
N ALA A 92 -10.79 -6.01 5.04
CA ALA A 92 -10.24 -4.91 4.24
C ALA A 92 -10.86 -4.88 2.84
N THR A 93 -12.15 -4.52 2.77
CA THR A 93 -12.98 -4.56 1.56
C THR A 93 -13.40 -3.18 1.03
N GLY A 94 -12.72 -2.13 1.48
CA GLY A 94 -12.91 -0.75 0.99
C GLY A 94 -11.80 -0.30 0.06
N ALA A 95 -12.03 0.80 -0.66
CA ALA A 95 -11.02 1.47 -1.48
C ALA A 95 -9.83 2.01 -0.67
N ARG A 96 -10.01 2.23 0.63
CA ARG A 96 -8.99 2.65 1.59
C ARG A 96 -8.79 1.57 2.66
N TYR A 97 -7.54 1.24 2.94
CA TYR A 97 -7.10 0.43 4.07
C TYR A 97 -6.32 1.30 5.04
N GLU A 98 -6.64 1.19 6.33
CA GLU A 98 -6.04 2.02 7.37
C GLU A 98 -5.69 1.20 8.60
N VAL A 99 -4.50 1.43 9.14
CA VAL A 99 -4.06 0.99 10.46
C VAL A 99 -3.84 2.23 11.30
N ALA A 100 -4.63 2.42 12.35
CA ALA A 100 -4.62 3.65 13.15
C ALA A 100 -3.27 3.90 13.85
N ALA A 101 -2.57 2.85 14.26
CA ALA A 101 -1.29 2.93 14.94
C ALA A 101 -0.35 1.82 14.45
N ALA A 102 0.44 2.13 13.42
CA ALA A 102 1.29 1.18 12.73
C ALA A 102 2.32 0.53 13.67
N GLN A 103 2.48 -0.78 13.55
CA GLN A 103 3.47 -1.59 14.26
C GLN A 103 4.51 -2.13 13.29
N PRO A 104 5.70 -2.55 13.77
CA PRO A 104 6.71 -3.17 12.91
C PRO A 104 6.17 -4.38 12.12
N SER A 105 5.24 -5.13 12.72
CA SER A 105 4.51 -6.24 12.08
C SER A 105 3.64 -5.84 10.90
N ASP A 106 3.33 -4.56 10.74
CA ASP A 106 2.57 -4.01 9.61
C ASP A 106 3.46 -3.70 8.40
N SER A 107 4.79 -3.86 8.52
CA SER A 107 5.66 -3.83 7.34
C SER A 107 5.37 -5.01 6.41
N GLY A 108 5.48 -4.80 5.10
CA GLY A 108 5.19 -5.85 4.10
C GLY A 108 4.83 -5.29 2.74
N ARG A 109 4.47 -6.18 1.80
CA ARG A 109 4.00 -5.81 0.46
C ARG A 109 2.48 -5.83 0.42
N TYR A 110 1.89 -4.70 0.09
CA TYR A 110 0.44 -4.52 0.02
C TYR A 110 -0.03 -4.29 -1.41
N TRP A 111 -1.19 -4.84 -1.74
CA TRP A 111 -1.88 -4.56 -2.99
C TRP A 111 -3.40 -4.71 -2.81
N CYS A 112 -4.16 -4.15 -3.73
CA CYS A 112 -5.60 -4.22 -3.77
C CYS A 112 -6.05 -4.92 -5.05
N VAL A 113 -7.06 -5.77 -4.93
CA VAL A 113 -7.82 -6.31 -6.07
C VAL A 113 -9.18 -5.63 -6.09
N VAL A 114 -9.57 -5.11 -7.24
CA VAL A 114 -10.85 -4.45 -7.48
C VAL A 114 -11.59 -5.19 -8.57
N TRP A 115 -12.85 -5.55 -8.36
CA TRP A 115 -13.62 -6.30 -9.35
C TRP A 115 -15.09 -5.92 -9.33
N ASN A 116 -15.79 -6.30 -10.40
CA ASN A 116 -17.24 -6.37 -10.44
C ASN A 116 -17.66 -7.69 -11.11
N GLU A 117 -18.92 -7.81 -11.52
CA GLU A 117 -19.43 -9.03 -12.15
C GLU A 117 -18.86 -9.32 -13.54
N CYS A 118 -18.20 -8.35 -14.18
CA CYS A 118 -17.68 -8.48 -15.54
C CYS A 118 -16.18 -8.67 -15.61
N ASP A 119 -15.40 -8.04 -14.72
CA ASP A 119 -13.94 -8.08 -14.79
C ASP A 119 -13.27 -7.86 -13.43
N THR A 120 -11.95 -8.06 -13.38
CA THR A 120 -11.11 -7.89 -12.19
C THR A 120 -9.81 -7.19 -12.57
N VAL A 121 -9.43 -6.15 -11.82
CA VAL A 121 -8.18 -5.42 -11.96
C VAL A 121 -7.38 -5.46 -10.65
N GLN A 122 -6.07 -5.57 -10.76
CA GLN A 122 -5.16 -5.57 -9.62
C GLN A 122 -4.30 -4.30 -9.64
N SER A 123 -4.08 -3.72 -8.45
CA SER A 123 -3.14 -2.61 -8.26
C SER A 123 -1.68 -3.06 -8.40
N GLY A 124 -0.76 -2.09 -8.43
CA GLY A 124 0.64 -2.31 -8.11
C GLY A 124 0.85 -2.77 -6.67
N GLN A 125 2.13 -2.91 -6.28
CA GLN A 125 2.51 -3.26 -4.91
C GLN A 125 3.14 -2.07 -4.19
N ALA A 126 2.63 -1.78 -2.99
CA ALA A 126 3.25 -0.86 -2.05
C ALA A 126 4.16 -1.62 -1.08
N VAL A 127 5.44 -1.27 -1.04
CA VAL A 127 6.37 -1.75 -0.01
C VAL A 127 6.25 -0.84 1.21
N VAL A 128 5.62 -1.35 2.26
CA VAL A 128 5.43 -0.63 3.52
C VAL A 128 6.56 -0.97 4.48
N SER A 129 7.23 0.04 5.02
CA SER A 129 8.19 -0.09 6.10
C SER A 129 7.79 0.76 7.30
N VAL A 130 7.50 0.11 8.43
CA VAL A 130 7.22 0.80 9.69
C VAL A 130 8.52 0.97 10.48
N VAL A 131 8.92 2.22 10.68
CA VAL A 131 10.15 2.56 11.38
C VAL A 131 9.86 2.79 12.85
N VAL A 132 10.60 2.11 13.72
CA VAL A 132 10.60 2.40 15.15
C VAL A 132 11.50 3.61 15.39
N GLY A 133 10.93 4.81 15.35
CA GLY A 133 11.56 6.02 15.87
C GLY A 133 11.16 6.20 17.34
N VAL A 134 12.12 6.35 18.24
CA VAL A 134 11.85 6.75 19.62
C VAL A 134 12.35 8.18 19.84
N ALA A 135 11.42 9.11 20.01
CA ALA A 135 11.51 10.16 21.03
C ALA A 135 10.22 10.00 21.84
N GLU A 136 10.21 9.91 23.16
CA GLU A 136 10.56 11.00 24.05
C GLU A 136 11.19 10.47 25.36
N GLY A 137 12.49 10.74 25.56
CA GLY A 137 12.93 11.16 26.89
C GLY A 137 12.23 12.48 27.21
N ARG A 138 11.83 12.69 28.47
CA ARG A 138 10.97 13.80 28.97
C ARG A 138 11.48 15.25 28.72
N GLY A 139 12.42 15.47 27.80
CA GLY A 139 13.12 16.76 27.57
C GLY A 139 13.40 17.12 26.10
N GLY A 140 12.65 16.61 25.11
CA GLY A 140 12.84 17.02 23.70
C GLY A 140 14.08 16.44 23.02
N GLU A 141 14.54 15.29 23.50
CA GLU A 141 15.69 14.56 22.97
C GLU A 141 15.27 13.72 21.77
N VAL A 142 15.99 13.84 20.65
CA VAL A 142 15.66 13.20 19.36
C VAL A 142 16.82 12.32 18.93
N LEU A 143 16.52 11.08 18.50
CA LEU A 143 17.42 10.18 17.82
C LEU A 143 16.78 9.77 16.50
N GLU A 144 17.34 10.22 15.38
CA GLU A 144 16.86 9.92 14.04
C GLU A 144 18.04 9.50 13.16
N VAL A 145 17.95 8.34 12.50
CA VAL A 145 18.98 7.81 11.61
C VAL A 145 18.49 7.93 10.16
N VAL A 146 19.27 8.62 9.32
CA VAL A 146 18.97 8.87 7.90
C VAL A 146 20.18 8.56 7.01
N PRO A 147 19.97 8.11 5.75
CA PRO A 147 18.73 7.56 5.22
C PRO A 147 18.45 6.16 5.80
N GLN A 148 17.18 5.73 5.74
CA GLN A 148 16.77 4.37 6.06
C GLN A 148 16.27 3.66 4.80
N PRO A 149 16.88 2.58 4.29
CA PRO A 149 18.15 2.03 4.73
C PRO A 149 19.32 2.98 4.45
N ALA A 150 20.38 2.84 5.24
CA ALA A 150 21.64 3.56 5.05
C ALA A 150 22.38 2.98 3.84
N LEU A 151 22.79 3.83 2.89
CA LEU A 151 23.38 3.43 1.62
C LEU A 151 24.90 3.57 1.65
N GLY A 152 25.62 2.64 1.02
CA GLY A 152 27.08 2.68 0.90
C GLY A 152 27.83 2.46 2.21
N GLY A 153 27.17 1.88 3.21
CA GLY A 153 27.77 1.66 4.54
C GLY A 153 27.92 2.93 5.38
N VAL A 154 27.17 3.99 5.03
CA VAL A 154 27.15 5.27 5.74
C VAL A 154 25.76 5.53 6.31
N MET A 155 25.69 5.91 7.59
CA MET A 155 24.48 6.44 8.21
C MET A 155 24.76 7.80 8.86
N GLU A 156 23.80 8.71 8.78
CA GLU A 156 23.80 9.98 9.50
C GLU A 156 22.79 9.90 10.66
N ILE A 157 23.26 10.13 11.87
CA ILE A 157 22.47 10.07 13.09
C ILE A 157 22.25 11.52 13.53
N ARG A 158 21.04 12.03 13.32
CA ARG A 158 20.59 13.34 13.76
C ARG A 158 20.13 13.23 15.20
N LEU A 159 20.68 14.10 16.05
CA LEU A 159 20.54 14.01 17.49
C LEU A 159 20.15 15.37 18.07
N ARG A 160 19.29 15.34 19.07
CA ARG A 160 19.10 16.44 20.02
C ARG A 160 19.17 15.82 21.41
N VAL A 161 20.04 16.33 22.28
CA VAL A 161 20.20 15.87 23.66
C VAL A 161 20.46 17.07 24.55
N GLU A 162 19.87 17.11 25.75
CA GLU A 162 20.22 18.13 26.74
C GLU A 162 21.48 17.69 27.49
N GLY A 163 22.59 18.41 27.28
CA GLY A 163 23.88 18.08 27.90
C GLY A 163 24.67 17.03 27.14
N GLN A 164 25.40 16.16 27.87
CA GLN A 164 26.24 15.11 27.29
C GLN A 164 25.43 13.83 27.07
N GLY A 165 25.60 13.20 25.90
CA GLY A 165 25.11 11.86 25.59
C GLY A 165 26.19 11.03 24.89
N VAL A 166 25.93 9.74 24.74
CA VAL A 166 26.79 8.81 24.02
C VAL A 166 25.95 8.03 23.03
N VAL A 167 26.29 8.09 21.76
CA VAL A 167 25.67 7.24 20.75
C VAL A 167 26.48 5.96 20.63
N VAL A 168 25.78 4.83 20.59
CA VAL A 168 26.32 3.48 20.47
C VAL A 168 25.61 2.80 19.32
N VAL A 169 26.37 2.31 18.33
CA VAL A 169 25.83 1.47 17.26
C VAL A 169 26.24 0.03 17.52
N ARG A 170 25.27 -0.87 17.54
CA ARG A 170 25.45 -2.30 17.72
C ARG A 170 24.88 -3.07 16.54
N GLU A 171 25.43 -4.23 16.24
CA GLU A 171 24.73 -5.22 15.42
C GLU A 171 23.56 -5.82 16.20
N VAL A 172 22.60 -6.43 15.50
CA VAL A 172 21.48 -7.16 16.13
C VAL A 172 21.94 -8.28 17.09
N THR A 173 23.15 -8.79 16.90
CA THR A 173 23.80 -9.79 17.79
C THR A 173 24.29 -9.19 19.12
N GLY A 174 24.21 -7.86 19.29
CA GLY A 174 24.66 -7.12 20.47
C GLY A 174 26.09 -6.59 20.38
N ARG A 175 26.85 -6.97 19.34
CA ARG A 175 28.23 -6.51 19.13
C ARG A 175 28.26 -5.01 18.87
N GLN A 176 28.95 -4.26 19.73
CA GLN A 176 29.18 -2.82 19.51
C GLN A 176 30.15 -2.63 18.35
N VAL A 177 29.73 -1.85 17.35
CA VAL A 177 30.55 -1.53 16.17
C VAL A 177 31.03 -0.08 16.17
N TRP A 178 30.32 0.81 16.86
CA TRP A 178 30.69 2.22 16.95
C TRP A 178 30.22 2.84 18.26
N ARG A 179 30.97 3.82 18.77
CA ARG A 179 30.63 4.60 19.98
C ARG A 179 31.20 6.02 19.83
N GLY A 180 30.40 7.03 20.18
CA GLY A 180 30.86 8.43 20.16
C GLY A 180 30.07 9.33 21.10
N GLN A 181 30.71 10.36 21.63
CA GLN A 181 30.07 11.34 22.51
C GLN A 181 29.36 12.43 21.70
N VAL A 182 28.25 12.93 22.22
CA VAL A 182 27.45 14.01 21.63
C VAL A 182 27.04 15.04 22.69
N TYR A 183 26.90 16.28 22.28
CA TYR A 183 26.66 17.42 23.18
C TYR A 183 25.63 18.38 22.57
N GLY A 184 24.54 18.68 23.27
CA GLY A 184 23.57 19.73 22.88
C GLY A 184 22.75 19.51 21.60
N GLY A 185 23.14 18.54 20.76
CA GLY A 185 22.54 18.20 19.47
C GLY A 185 23.56 18.27 18.31
N GLY A 186 23.28 17.57 17.21
CA GLY A 186 24.18 17.52 16.05
C GLY A 186 23.91 16.34 15.12
N VAL A 187 24.70 16.25 14.06
CA VAL A 187 24.69 15.11 13.13
C VAL A 187 25.97 14.31 13.33
N VAL A 188 25.83 13.04 13.66
CA VAL A 188 26.93 12.08 13.75
C VAL A 188 26.93 11.22 12.51
N ARG A 189 28.03 11.23 11.77
CA ARG A 189 28.20 10.38 10.60
C ARG A 189 29.00 9.13 10.98
N VAL A 190 28.42 7.96 10.71
CA VAL A 190 29.06 6.67 10.94
C VAL A 190 29.30 6.02 9.58
N GLU A 191 30.55 5.70 9.29
CA GLU A 191 30.99 5.12 8.02
C GLU A 191 31.62 3.75 8.22
N GLY A 192 31.81 3.01 7.13
CA GLY A 192 32.52 1.73 7.16
C GLY A 192 31.69 0.57 7.70
N LEU A 193 30.37 0.73 7.81
CA LEU A 193 29.46 -0.34 8.24
C LEU A 193 29.27 -1.36 7.11
N SER A 194 29.19 -2.64 7.46
CA SER A 194 28.81 -3.71 6.53
C SER A 194 27.29 -3.71 6.30
N SER A 195 26.83 -4.38 5.25
CA SER A 195 25.39 -4.60 5.06
C SER A 195 24.83 -5.43 6.23
N GLY A 196 23.70 -5.02 6.80
CA GLY A 196 23.12 -5.69 7.96
C GLY A 196 22.14 -4.82 8.74
N VAL A 197 21.61 -5.37 9.84
CA VAL A 197 20.71 -4.65 10.75
C VAL A 197 21.49 -4.19 11.98
N TYR A 198 21.41 -2.89 12.27
CA TYR A 198 22.07 -2.26 13.40
C TYR A 198 21.04 -1.65 14.35
N LEU A 199 21.37 -1.63 15.63
CA LEU A 199 20.67 -0.92 16.67
C LEU A 199 21.51 0.28 17.09
N VAL A 200 21.00 1.47 16.85
CA VAL A 200 21.58 2.74 17.30
C VAL A 200 20.94 3.11 18.63
N GLN A 201 21.73 3.39 19.65
CA GLN A 201 21.28 3.75 20.99
C GLN A 201 21.90 5.07 21.41
N LEU A 202 21.10 5.95 22.00
CA LEU A 202 21.57 7.13 22.72
C LEU A 202 21.57 6.81 24.22
N GLU A 203 22.74 6.87 24.84
CA GLU A 203 22.98 6.63 26.26
C GLU A 203 23.29 7.95 26.99
N GLN A 204 22.65 8.20 28.14
CA GLN A 204 22.98 9.32 29.03
C GLN A 204 23.03 8.82 30.48
N ALA A 205 24.07 9.23 31.22
CA ALA A 205 24.31 8.79 32.60
C ALA A 205 24.21 7.25 32.79
N GLY A 206 24.66 6.47 31.79
CA GLY A 206 24.63 5.00 31.82
C GLY A 206 23.27 4.37 31.51
N ARG A 207 22.27 5.14 31.08
CA ARG A 207 20.96 4.63 30.67
C ARG A 207 20.73 4.89 29.19
N VAL A 208 20.10 3.93 28.50
CA VAL A 208 19.61 4.17 27.13
C VAL A 208 18.38 5.06 27.21
N ILE A 209 18.48 6.25 26.62
CA ILE A 209 17.42 7.27 26.56
C ILE A 209 16.73 7.32 25.18
N GLY A 210 17.34 6.73 24.15
CA GLY A 210 16.74 6.56 22.83
C GLY A 210 17.34 5.38 22.09
N GLN A 211 16.58 4.75 21.20
CA GLN A 211 17.13 3.71 20.30
C GLN A 211 16.35 3.62 18.99
N GLN A 212 17.04 3.25 17.91
CA GLN A 212 16.46 3.06 16.58
C GLN A 212 17.18 1.94 15.84
N GLN A 213 16.43 1.05 15.18
CA GLN A 213 17.01 0.08 14.25
C GLN A 213 17.23 0.71 12.87
N VAL A 214 18.35 0.39 12.24
CA VAL A 214 18.65 0.79 10.87
C VAL A 214 19.14 -0.40 10.07
N VAL A 215 18.64 -0.53 8.85
CA VAL A 215 19.20 -1.44 7.86
C VAL A 215 20.28 -0.69 7.08
N VAL A 216 21.46 -1.27 6.97
CA VAL A 216 22.57 -0.74 6.15
C VAL A 216 22.70 -1.65 4.93
N VAL A 217 22.86 -1.04 3.76
CA VAL A 217 23.09 -1.70 2.49
C VAL A 217 24.31 -1.05 1.84
N ARG A 218 25.38 -1.82 1.64
CA ARG A 218 26.51 -1.41 0.79
C ARG A 218 26.22 -1.65 -0.68
#